data_AF-W4QKU3-F1
#
_entry.id   AF-W4QKU3-F1
#
_cell.length_a   1.000
_cell.length_b   1.000
_cell.length_c   1.000
_cell.angle_alpha   90.00
_cell.angle_beta   90.00
_cell.angle_gamma   90.00
#
_symmetry.space_group_name_H-M   'P 1'
#
loop_
_entity.id
_entity.type
_entity.pdbx_description
1 polymer ?
#
loop_
_entity_poly.entity_id
_entity_poly.type
_entity_poly.pdbx_seq_one_letter_code
_entity_poly.pdbx_strand_id
1 'polypeptide(L)'
;MPHVGELPLGCASVCQTSISVQRLSVEAAILGNDQLLRQAFMMDPLVGAVCNPPEIWQLVDEMLVAQEQWLPQYVEAIELAKERLSSEELIPTRNYKGAARLKTKSIKEMQENRDEAMKNATEADKAKERPSL
;
A
#
# COMPACT_ATOMS: atom_id res chain seq x y z
N MET A 1 -1.10 30.51 9.40
CA MET A 1 -0.62 29.12 9.24
C MET A 1 0.83 29.09 9.71
N PRO A 2 1.25 28.18 10.60
CA PRO A 2 2.63 28.13 11.08
C PRO A 2 3.58 27.74 9.94
N HIS A 3 4.75 28.37 9.87
CA HIS A 3 5.79 28.09 8.88
C HIS A 3 6.79 27.07 9.46
N VAL A 4 6.93 25.91 8.81
CA VAL A 4 7.74 24.79 9.33
C VAL A 4 9.20 24.87 8.85
N GLY A 5 9.45 25.55 7.71
CA GLY A 5 10.78 25.61 7.09
C GLY A 5 11.10 24.38 6.23
N GLU A 6 12.34 24.30 5.77
CA GLU A 6 12.82 23.19 4.94
C GLU A 6 12.95 21.89 5.74
N LEU A 7 12.58 20.76 5.13
CA LEU A 7 12.78 19.44 5.72
C LEU A 7 14.25 19.01 5.55
N PRO A 8 14.81 18.23 6.50
CA PRO A 8 16.07 17.54 6.29
C PRO A 8 16.02 16.69 5.02
N LEU A 9 17.14 16.60 4.30
CA LEU A 9 17.21 15.98 2.96
C LEU A 9 16.62 14.56 2.90
N GLY A 10 16.82 13.74 3.94
CA GLY A 10 16.25 12.39 4.00
C GLY A 10 14.72 12.39 4.07
N CYS A 11 14.13 13.23 4.93
CA CYS A 11 12.68 13.38 5.07
C CYS A 11 12.08 13.96 3.78
N ALA A 12 12.72 15.00 3.22
CA ALA A 12 12.29 15.61 1.97
C ALA A 12 12.25 14.58 0.83
N SER A 13 13.29 13.75 0.69
CA SER A 13 13.37 12.72 -0.35
C SER A 13 12.24 11.69 -0.25
N VAL A 14 11.95 11.16 0.95
CA VAL A 14 10.87 10.18 1.16
C VAL A 14 9.52 10.81 0.83
N CYS A 15 9.26 12.04 1.31
CA CYS A 15 8.03 12.76 0.98
C CYS A 15 7.92 13.02 -0.53
N GLN A 16 9.02 13.38 -1.19
CA GLN A 16 9.02 13.70 -2.61
C GLN A 16 8.63 12.50 -3.47
N THR A 17 9.02 11.28 -3.09
CA THR A 17 8.56 10.05 -3.77
C THR A 17 7.03 9.94 -3.75
N SER A 18 6.40 10.07 -2.58
CA SER A 18 4.93 10.02 -2.46
C SER A 18 4.25 11.18 -3.19
N ILE A 19 4.81 12.38 -3.12
CA ILE A 19 4.29 13.58 -3.81
C ILE A 19 4.35 13.38 -5.33
N SER A 20 5.41 12.78 -5.86
CA SER A 20 5.53 12.51 -7.30
C SER A 20 4.43 11.57 -7.79
N VAL A 21 4.10 10.50 -7.03
CA VAL A 21 2.97 9.62 -7.34
C VAL A 21 1.68 10.42 -7.41
N GLN A 22 1.39 11.22 -6.38
CA GLN A 22 0.16 12.01 -6.28
C GLN A 22 0.04 13.04 -7.41
N ARG A 23 1.15 13.71 -7.77
CA ARG A 23 1.18 14.65 -8.90
C ARG A 23 0.84 13.97 -10.22
N LEU A 24 1.49 12.82 -10.50
CA LEU A 24 1.20 12.03 -11.69
C LEU A 24 -0.25 11.56 -11.72
N SER A 25 -0.79 11.09 -10.58
CA SER A 25 -2.20 10.67 -10.48
C SER A 25 -3.17 11.82 -10.76
N VAL A 26 -2.92 13.01 -10.20
CA VAL A 26 -3.77 14.18 -10.43
C VAL A 26 -3.70 14.63 -11.88
N GLU A 27 -2.50 14.70 -12.47
CA GLU A 27 -2.32 15.09 -13.86
C GLU A 27 -2.97 14.08 -14.81
N ALA A 28 -2.81 12.78 -14.55
CA ALA A 28 -3.49 11.72 -15.29
C ALA A 28 -5.01 11.89 -15.21
N ALA A 29 -5.55 12.12 -14.01
CA ALA A 29 -6.98 12.24 -13.77
C ALA A 29 -7.59 13.49 -14.40
N ILE A 30 -6.87 14.60 -14.44
CA ILE A 30 -7.32 15.84 -15.10
C ILE A 30 -7.34 15.66 -16.62
N LEU A 31 -6.31 14.99 -17.17
CA LEU A 31 -6.16 14.82 -18.62
C LEU A 31 -6.90 13.61 -19.19
N GLY A 32 -7.38 12.70 -18.35
CA GLY A 32 -7.89 11.39 -18.79
C GLY A 32 -6.79 10.51 -19.43
N ASN A 33 -5.53 10.70 -19.03
CA ASN A 33 -4.39 10.05 -19.66
C ASN A 33 -4.07 8.71 -19.01
N ASP A 34 -4.43 7.61 -19.66
CA ASP A 34 -4.19 6.22 -19.20
C ASP A 34 -2.70 5.88 -19.07
N GLN A 35 -1.85 6.35 -19.98
CA GLN A 35 -0.41 6.10 -19.90
C GLN A 35 0.20 6.75 -18.65
N LEU A 36 -0.19 8.00 -18.38
CA LEU A 36 0.26 8.72 -17.19
C LEU A 36 -0.29 8.07 -15.90
N LEU A 37 -1.52 7.53 -15.96
CA LEU A 37 -2.11 6.77 -14.86
C LEU A 37 -1.26 5.52 -14.55
N ARG A 38 -0.92 4.73 -15.56
CA ARG A 38 -0.06 3.53 -15.40
C ARG A 38 1.32 3.89 -14.86
N GLN A 39 1.91 4.99 -15.33
CA GLN A 39 3.17 5.50 -14.79
C GLN A 39 3.05 5.88 -13.31
N ALA A 40 1.94 6.49 -12.89
CA ALA A 40 1.70 6.79 -11.48
C ALA A 40 1.70 5.51 -10.62
N PHE A 41 1.06 4.44 -11.08
CA PHE A 41 1.10 3.13 -10.40
C PHE A 41 2.51 2.54 -10.37
N MET A 42 3.29 2.66 -11.44
CA MET A 42 4.69 2.18 -11.47
C MET A 42 5.60 2.94 -10.49
N MET A 43 5.30 4.21 -10.21
CA MET A 43 6.06 5.03 -9.27
C MET A 43 5.67 4.79 -7.81
N ASP A 44 4.54 4.12 -7.54
CA ASP A 44 4.13 3.80 -6.18
C ASP A 44 5.06 2.74 -5.56
N PRO A 45 5.72 3.02 -4.42
CA PRO A 45 6.70 2.11 -3.83
C PRO A 45 6.10 0.76 -3.40
N LEU A 46 4.82 0.72 -3.02
CA LEU A 46 4.18 -0.52 -2.58
C LEU A 46 3.79 -1.36 -3.79
N VAL A 47 3.25 -0.74 -4.84
CA VAL A 47 2.96 -1.41 -6.11
C VAL A 47 4.24 -1.98 -6.71
N GLY A 48 5.31 -1.18 -6.83
CA GLY A 48 6.59 -1.63 -7.37
C GLY A 48 7.31 -2.70 -6.51
N ALA A 49 6.98 -2.81 -5.23
CA ALA A 49 7.51 -3.85 -4.36
C ALA A 49 6.80 -5.22 -4.54
N VAL A 50 5.59 -5.23 -5.10
CA VAL A 50 4.74 -6.43 -5.18
C VAL A 50 4.50 -6.87 -6.62
N CYS A 51 4.41 -5.93 -7.56
CA CYS A 51 4.01 -6.15 -8.95
C CYS A 51 5.15 -5.84 -9.92
N ASN A 52 5.25 -6.64 -10.99
CA ASN A 52 6.03 -6.33 -12.19
C ASN A 52 5.18 -5.50 -13.19
N PRO A 53 5.77 -4.92 -14.26
CA PRO A 53 5.01 -4.05 -15.15
C PRO A 53 3.76 -4.71 -15.78
N PRO A 54 3.80 -5.93 -16.35
CA PRO A 54 2.58 -6.61 -16.80
C PRO A 54 1.47 -6.72 -15.74
N GLU A 55 1.82 -7.08 -14.50
CA GLU A 55 0.87 -7.14 -13.37
C GLU A 55 0.27 -5.77 -13.06
N ILE A 56 1.07 -4.69 -13.15
CA ILE A 56 0.58 -3.30 -12.97
C ILE A 56 -0.39 -2.92 -14.08
N TRP A 57 -0.14 -3.32 -15.33
CA TRP A 57 -1.02 -3.01 -16.43
C TRP A 57 -2.40 -3.66 -16.26
N GLN A 58 -2.44 -4.94 -15.88
CA GLN A 58 -3.70 -5.61 -15.57
C GLN A 58 -4.39 -5.01 -14.34
N LEU A 59 -3.64 -4.68 -13.29
CA LEU A 59 -4.17 -4.01 -12.10
C LEU A 59 -4.88 -2.70 -12.44
N VAL A 60 -4.29 -1.88 -13.31
CA VAL A 60 -4.90 -0.62 -13.75
C VAL A 60 -6.15 -0.87 -14.59
N ASP A 61 -6.15 -1.88 -15.45
CA ASP A 61 -7.35 -2.27 -16.21
C ASP A 61 -8.49 -2.70 -15.28
N GLU A 62 -8.22 -3.57 -14.31
CA GLU A 62 -9.19 -3.99 -13.30
C GLU A 62 -9.75 -2.81 -12.51
N MET A 63 -8.90 -1.86 -12.12
CA MET A 63 -9.33 -0.66 -11.37
C MET A 63 -10.15 0.32 -12.23
N LEU A 64 -9.78 0.54 -13.49
CA LEU A 64 -10.52 1.40 -14.41
C LEU A 64 -11.94 0.88 -14.60
N VAL A 65 -12.10 -0.43 -14.85
CA VAL A 65 -13.40 -1.06 -15.01
C VAL A 65 -14.20 -1.04 -13.71
N ALA A 66 -13.58 -1.38 -12.57
CA ALA A 66 -14.26 -1.39 -11.28
C ALA A 66 -14.76 0.00 -10.85
N GLN A 67 -14.07 1.07 -11.28
CA GLN A 67 -14.36 2.46 -10.90
C GLN A 67 -14.99 3.28 -12.03
N GLU A 68 -15.48 2.64 -13.09
CA GLU A 68 -16.00 3.29 -14.30
C GLU A 68 -17.00 4.43 -14.00
N GLN A 69 -17.93 4.20 -13.06
CA GLN A 69 -18.94 5.20 -12.69
C GLN A 69 -18.35 6.52 -12.13
N TRP A 70 -17.11 6.50 -11.62
CA TRP A 70 -16.43 7.64 -11.02
C TRP A 70 -15.36 8.25 -11.93
N LEU A 71 -15.04 7.60 -13.05
CA LEU A 71 -13.94 7.96 -13.94
C LEU A 71 -14.41 8.30 -15.36
N PRO A 72 -15.35 9.25 -15.53
CA PRO A 72 -15.95 9.57 -16.83
C PRO A 72 -14.96 10.15 -17.86
N GLN A 73 -13.79 10.62 -17.42
CA GLN A 73 -12.73 11.08 -18.31
C GLN A 73 -11.93 9.94 -18.95
N TYR A 74 -12.11 8.70 -18.49
CA TYR A 74 -11.36 7.52 -18.96
C TYR A 74 -12.21 6.57 -19.82
N VAL A 75 -13.34 7.01 -20.39
CA VAL A 75 -14.29 6.14 -21.13
C VAL A 75 -13.59 5.27 -22.17
N GLU A 76 -12.72 5.84 -23.01
CA GLU A 76 -11.99 5.07 -24.03
C GLU A 76 -11.06 4.03 -23.40
N ALA A 77 -10.31 4.42 -22.37
CA ALA A 77 -9.40 3.51 -21.67
C ALA A 77 -10.14 2.38 -20.95
N ILE A 78 -11.33 2.66 -20.41
CA ILE A 78 -12.21 1.68 -19.75
C ILE A 78 -12.73 0.66 -20.76
N GLU A 79 -13.20 1.09 -21.93
CA GLU A 79 -13.68 0.16 -22.96
C GLU A 79 -12.55 -0.75 -23.46
N LEU A 80 -11.36 -0.19 -23.69
CA LEU A 80 -10.18 -0.98 -24.05
C LEU A 80 -9.75 -1.94 -22.92
N ALA A 81 -9.89 -1.52 -21.65
CA ALA A 81 -9.61 -2.37 -20.50
C ALA A 81 -10.60 -3.54 -20.41
N LYS A 82 -11.90 -3.30 -20.63
CA LYS A 82 -12.93 -4.36 -20.69
C LYS A 82 -12.61 -5.37 -21.79
N GLU A 83 -12.20 -4.89 -22.97
CA GLU A 83 -11.81 -5.76 -24.08
C GLU A 83 -10.63 -6.66 -23.70
N ARG A 84 -9.52 -6.09 -23.19
CA ARG A 84 -8.35 -6.85 -22.75
C ARG A 84 -8.69 -7.89 -21.68
N LEU A 85 -9.42 -7.48 -20.63
CA LEU A 85 -9.80 -8.38 -19.53
C LEU A 85 -10.73 -9.51 -19.98
N SER A 86 -11.49 -9.33 -21.06
CA SER A 86 -12.38 -10.37 -21.61
C SER A 86 -11.71 -11.31 -22.61
N SER A 87 -10.62 -10.86 -23.25
CA SER A 87 -9.99 -11.55 -24.38
C SER A 87 -8.64 -12.20 -24.05
N GLU A 88 -7.93 -11.68 -23.05
CA GLU A 88 -6.60 -12.15 -22.65
C GLU A 88 -6.65 -13.07 -21.42
N GLU A 89 -5.63 -13.92 -21.24
CA GLU A 89 -5.50 -14.75 -20.05
C GLU A 89 -4.97 -13.92 -18.89
N LEU A 90 -5.73 -13.83 -17.79
CA LEU A 90 -5.37 -13.02 -16.64
C LEU A 90 -4.12 -13.58 -15.93
N ILE A 91 -3.18 -12.69 -15.63
CA ILE A 91 -2.03 -12.98 -14.78
C ILE A 91 -2.56 -13.36 -13.39
N PRO A 92 -2.25 -14.56 -12.88
CA PRO A 92 -2.81 -15.04 -11.64
C PRO A 92 -2.19 -14.34 -10.43
N THR A 93 -3.02 -13.97 -9.46
CA THR A 93 -2.54 -13.43 -8.18
C THR A 93 -1.76 -14.50 -7.40
N ARG A 94 -0.63 -14.13 -6.82
CA ARG A 94 0.15 -15.05 -5.97
C ARG A 94 -0.47 -15.11 -4.58
N ASN A 95 -0.78 -16.32 -4.11
CA ASN A 95 -1.20 -16.53 -2.72
C ASN A 95 0.01 -16.36 -1.80
N TYR A 96 0.07 -15.24 -1.06
CA TYR A 96 1.20 -14.86 -0.22
C TYR A 96 0.77 -14.50 1.21
N LYS A 97 1.48 -15.03 2.21
CA LYS A 97 1.16 -14.81 3.63
C LYS A 97 1.80 -13.55 4.24
N GLY A 98 2.69 -12.84 3.54
CA GLY A 98 3.42 -11.69 4.09
C GLY A 98 4.74 -12.08 4.78
N ALA A 99 5.83 -11.35 4.51
CA ALA A 99 7.17 -11.64 5.06
C ALA A 99 7.26 -11.43 6.57
N ALA A 100 6.47 -10.49 7.09
CA ALA A 100 6.54 -10.04 8.49
C ALA A 100 5.34 -10.49 9.35
N ARG A 101 4.54 -11.47 8.90
CA ARG A 101 3.45 -11.99 9.73
C ARG A 101 4.00 -12.91 10.81
N LEU A 102 3.88 -12.49 12.06
CA LEU A 102 4.07 -13.38 13.21
C LEU A 102 2.96 -14.44 13.21
N LYS A 103 3.31 -15.70 13.47
CA LYS A 103 2.33 -16.76 13.70
C LYS A 103 1.45 -16.33 14.88
N THR A 104 0.14 -16.26 14.68
CA THR A 104 -0.81 -16.13 15.78
C THR A 104 -0.62 -17.32 16.72
N LYS A 105 -0.16 -17.04 17.94
CA LYS A 105 -0.01 -18.07 18.97
C LYS A 105 -1.37 -18.65 19.32
N SER A 106 -1.44 -19.96 19.46
CA SER A 106 -2.60 -20.64 20.03
C SER A 106 -2.73 -20.35 21.52
N ILE A 107 -3.93 -20.59 22.08
CA ILE A 107 -4.17 -20.44 23.54
C ILE A 107 -3.20 -21.31 24.34
N LYS A 108 -2.92 -22.53 23.86
CA LYS A 108 -1.98 -23.45 24.50
C LYS A 108 -0.54 -22.91 24.49
N GLU A 109 -0.07 -22.44 23.34
CA GLU A 109 1.27 -21.82 23.21
C GLU A 109 1.39 -20.54 24.08
N MET A 110 0.29 -19.82 24.29
CA MET A 110 0.24 -18.65 25.19
C MET A 110 0.29 -19.05 26.67
N GLN A 111 -0.35 -20.15 27.04
CA GLN A 111 -0.30 -20.70 28.40
C GLN A 111 1.09 -21.21 28.76
N GLU A 112 1.76 -21.92 27.84
CA GLU A 112 3.13 -22.40 28.04
C GLU A 112 4.14 -21.26 28.16
N ASN A 113 3.93 -20.16 27.44
CA ASN A 113 4.80 -18.97 27.48
C ASN A 113 4.40 -17.96 28.58
N ARG A 114 3.40 -18.28 29.41
CA ARG A 114 2.79 -17.34 30.38
C ARG A 114 3.81 -16.78 31.37
N ASP A 115 4.66 -17.64 31.94
CA ASP A 115 5.60 -17.25 32.99
C ASP A 115 6.70 -16.33 32.43
N GLU A 116 7.18 -16.65 31.23
CA GLU A 116 8.16 -15.84 30.50
C GLU A 116 7.57 -14.49 30.06
N ALA A 117 6.32 -14.48 29.57
CA ALA A 117 5.60 -13.27 29.23
C ALA A 117 5.31 -12.39 30.46
N MET A 118 4.95 -12.99 31.61
CA MET A 118 4.79 -12.25 32.87
C MET A 118 6.12 -11.63 33.31
N LYS A 119 7.22 -12.40 33.29
CA LYS A 119 8.54 -11.89 33.63
C LYS A 119 8.93 -10.70 32.75
N ASN A 120 8.77 -10.82 31.44
CA ASN A 120 9.05 -9.74 30.48
C ASN A 120 8.17 -8.51 30.73
N ALA A 121 6.89 -8.69 31.06
CA ALA A 121 5.98 -7.59 31.38
C ALA A 121 6.40 -6.87 32.67
N THR A 122 6.81 -7.62 33.71
CA THR A 122 7.33 -7.03 34.95
C THR A 122 8.65 -6.30 34.78
N GLU A 123 9.56 -6.78 33.91
CA GLU A 123 10.83 -6.09 33.63
C GLU A 123 10.65 -4.85 32.74
N ALA A 124 9.61 -4.82 31.89
CA ALA A 124 9.27 -3.66 31.08
C ALA A 124 8.60 -2.52 31.87
N ASP A 125 7.97 -2.83 33.01
CA ASP A 125 7.43 -1.83 33.94
C ASP A 125 8.59 -1.14 34.69
N LYS A 126 8.96 0.06 34.23
CA LYS A 126 10.08 0.84 34.80
C LYS A 126 9.78 1.40 36.20
N ALA A 127 8.54 1.34 36.66
CA ALA A 127 8.15 1.78 38.00
C ALA A 127 8.38 0.63 39.01
N LYS A 128 9.51 0.67 39.72
CA LYS A 128 9.83 -0.36 40.75
C LYS A 128 8.86 -0.36 41.93
N GLU A 129 8.23 0.77 42.22
CA GLU A 129 7.17 0.88 43.22
C GLU A 129 6.04 1.73 42.66
N ARG A 130 4.81 1.24 42.83
CA ARG A 130 3.59 2.02 42.58
C ARG A 130 3.20 2.68 43.90
N PRO A 131 3.00 4.00 43.97
CA PRO A 131 2.50 4.62 45.18
C PRO A 131 1.13 4.01 45.49
N SER A 132 0.98 3.44 46.69
CA SER A 132 -0.32 3.06 47.21
C SER A 132 -1.13 4.33 47.43
N LEU A 133 -2.36 4.36 46.91
CA LEU A 133 -3.37 5.33 47.34
C LEU A 133 -3.68 5.15 48.82
#